data_AF-H0EPY6-F1
#
_entry.id   AF-H0EPY6-F1
#
_cell.length_a   1.000
_cell.length_b   1.000
_cell.length_c   1.000
_cell.angle_alpha   90.00
_cell.angle_beta   90.00
_cell.angle_gamma   90.00
#
_symmetry.space_group_name_H-M   'P 1'
#
loop_
_entity.id
_entity.type
_entity.pdbx_description
1 polymer ?
#
loop_
_entity_poly.entity_id
_entity_poly.type
_entity_poly.pdbx_seq_one_letter_code
_entity_poly.pdbx_strand_id
1 'polypeptide(L)'
;MQEKKWLTLPVDHLSDVKWNKQAFDSLVVDAETKTLITAMVTNQIDAEKNTDLISDKGNGLIVLLHGGPGTGKTLTAESVAELSEKPLYRVTCGDIGTDPEAVEKRNALVSVFLRVLEYYDGILILTSNRVGTFDEAFKSRIQLSLRYENLTRPQRLQVWENFINRLENFDDGEIDLDDIRAHTKELAAYNMNGRHIRNAITTARQLARYKKAPMSYADLVHVINVAGKFDKYLLEMHAGVSEDGLAREYAIR
;
A
#
# COMPACT_ATOMS: atom_id res chain seq x y z
N MET A 1 -3.58 16.10 5.09
CA MET A 1 -4.91 15.43 4.99
C MET A 1 -5.09 14.24 5.95
N GLN A 2 -4.19 14.01 6.94
CA GLN A 2 -4.42 12.96 7.95
C GLN A 2 -5.39 13.38 9.05
N GLU A 3 -5.46 14.69 9.34
CA GLU A 3 -6.46 15.25 10.26
C GLU A 3 -7.72 15.61 9.47
N LYS A 4 -8.81 14.89 9.73
CA LYS A 4 -10.13 15.10 9.12
C LYS A 4 -10.87 16.25 9.80
N LYS A 5 -10.26 17.44 9.78
CA LYS A 5 -10.78 18.64 10.42
C LYS A 5 -11.04 19.71 9.38
N TRP A 6 -12.08 20.50 9.63
CA TRP A 6 -12.29 21.76 8.91
C TRP A 6 -11.21 22.74 9.35
N LEU A 7 -10.54 23.37 8.37
CA LEU A 7 -9.46 24.31 8.60
C LEU A 7 -9.67 25.52 7.68
N THR A 8 -9.38 26.72 8.19
CA THR A 8 -9.27 27.92 7.37
C THR A 8 -7.92 27.90 6.68
N LEU A 9 -7.91 27.96 5.34
CA LEU A 9 -6.67 27.90 4.55
C LEU A 9 -6.47 29.24 3.81
N PRO A 10 -5.30 29.89 3.93
CA PRO A 10 -4.97 31.06 3.12
C PRO A 10 -4.80 30.64 1.65
N VAL A 11 -5.61 31.20 0.77
CA VAL A 11 -5.64 30.84 -0.66
C VAL A 11 -4.50 31.46 -1.47
N ASP A 12 -3.90 32.54 -0.96
CA ASP A 12 -2.87 33.32 -1.66
C ASP A 12 -1.54 32.56 -1.88
N HIS A 13 -1.35 31.44 -1.18
CA HIS A 13 -0.17 30.58 -1.29
C HIS A 13 -0.44 29.25 -1.98
N LEU A 14 -1.60 29.12 -2.64
CA LEU A 14 -1.89 27.93 -3.44
C LEU A 14 -1.08 27.93 -4.73
N SER A 15 -0.56 26.75 -5.09
CA SER A 15 0.13 26.51 -6.35
C SER A 15 -0.40 25.23 -6.98
N ASP A 16 -0.20 25.08 -8.28
CA ASP A 16 -0.53 23.84 -8.97
C ASP A 16 0.20 22.63 -8.35
N VAL A 17 -0.50 21.50 -8.33
CA VAL A 17 0.03 20.24 -7.82
C VAL A 17 1.13 19.76 -8.76
N LYS A 18 2.31 19.46 -8.19
CA LYS A 18 3.43 18.84 -8.91
C LYS A 18 3.29 17.31 -8.84
N TRP A 19 2.69 16.72 -9.87
CA TRP A 19 2.48 15.27 -9.97
C TRP A 19 3.78 14.51 -10.23
N ASN A 20 3.96 13.39 -9.55
CA ASN A 20 5.11 12.49 -9.72
C ASN A 20 4.75 11.31 -10.62
N LYS A 21 4.82 11.51 -11.95
CA LYS A 21 4.52 10.45 -12.93
C LYS A 21 5.44 9.22 -12.84
N GLN A 22 6.63 9.37 -12.26
CA GLN A 22 7.59 8.28 -12.05
C GLN A 22 7.28 7.46 -10.78
N ALA A 23 6.29 7.86 -9.98
CA ALA A 23 5.88 7.12 -8.78
C ALA A 23 5.49 5.67 -9.12
N PHE A 24 4.89 5.44 -10.29
CA PHE A 24 4.49 4.11 -10.75
C PHE A 24 5.68 3.23 -11.15
N ASP A 25 6.78 3.83 -11.62
CA ASP A 25 8.00 3.10 -11.96
C ASP A 25 8.66 2.50 -10.72
N SER A 26 8.61 3.22 -9.60
CA SER A 26 9.13 2.78 -8.31
C SER A 26 8.34 1.64 -7.65
N LEU A 27 7.15 1.33 -8.16
CA LEU A 27 6.34 0.20 -7.69
C LEU A 27 7.00 -1.11 -8.13
N VAL A 28 7.27 -2.00 -7.18
CA VAL A 28 7.86 -3.31 -7.45
C VAL A 28 6.76 -4.34 -7.65
N VAL A 29 6.29 -4.45 -8.89
CA VAL A 29 5.34 -5.47 -9.39
C VAL A 29 5.81 -5.91 -10.78
N ASP A 30 5.34 -7.06 -11.24
CA ASP A 30 5.71 -7.60 -12.54
C ASP A 30 5.25 -6.69 -13.71
N ALA A 31 5.95 -6.81 -14.85
CA ALA A 31 5.75 -5.91 -15.98
C ALA A 31 4.36 -6.05 -16.62
N GLU A 32 3.78 -7.24 -16.60
CA GLU A 32 2.45 -7.49 -17.15
C GLU A 32 1.38 -6.80 -16.31
N THR A 33 1.45 -6.93 -14.98
CA THR A 33 0.60 -6.21 -14.03
C THR A 33 0.72 -4.70 -14.19
N LYS A 34 1.95 -4.16 -14.34
CA LYS A 34 2.14 -2.72 -14.61
C LYS A 34 1.43 -2.29 -15.87
N THR A 35 1.64 -3.03 -16.96
CA THR A 35 1.04 -2.75 -18.27
C THR A 35 -0.48 -2.76 -18.19
N LEU A 36 -1.05 -3.75 -17.51
CA LEU A 36 -2.50 -3.90 -17.34
C LEU A 36 -3.09 -2.71 -16.56
N ILE A 37 -2.52 -2.35 -15.41
CA ILE A 37 -2.99 -1.20 -14.62
C ILE A 37 -2.91 0.08 -15.47
N THR A 38 -1.77 0.33 -16.12
CA THR A 38 -1.58 1.53 -16.94
C THR A 38 -2.59 1.59 -18.08
N ALA A 39 -2.81 0.48 -18.80
CA ALA A 39 -3.77 0.44 -19.89
C ALA A 39 -5.20 0.74 -19.42
N MET A 40 -5.64 0.14 -18.31
CA MET A 40 -6.99 0.36 -17.78
C MET A 40 -7.18 1.80 -17.28
N VAL A 41 -6.19 2.35 -16.57
CA VAL A 41 -6.25 3.72 -16.05
C VAL A 41 -6.26 4.74 -17.18
N THR A 42 -5.38 4.60 -18.17
CA THR A 42 -5.33 5.52 -19.33
C THR A 42 -6.63 5.47 -20.14
N ASN A 43 -7.15 4.28 -20.42
CA ASN A 43 -8.42 4.14 -21.13
C ASN A 43 -9.59 4.78 -20.37
N GLN A 44 -9.60 4.70 -19.04
CA GLN A 44 -10.61 5.36 -18.21
C GLN A 44 -10.53 6.89 -18.33
N ILE A 45 -9.31 7.44 -18.27
CA ILE A 45 -9.08 8.88 -18.40
C ILE A 45 -9.51 9.38 -19.77
N ASP A 46 -9.24 8.61 -20.83
CA ASP A 46 -9.61 8.97 -22.19
C ASP A 46 -11.13 8.83 -22.42
N ALA A 47 -11.77 7.82 -21.82
CA ALA A 47 -13.23 7.67 -21.87
C ALA A 47 -13.93 8.88 -21.23
N GLU A 48 -13.48 9.34 -20.05
CA GLU A 48 -14.02 10.54 -19.39
C GLU A 48 -13.89 11.82 -20.23
N LYS A 49 -12.88 11.92 -21.11
CA LYS A 49 -12.71 13.07 -22.01
C LYS A 49 -13.64 13.02 -23.23
N ASN A 50 -14.10 11.84 -23.62
CA ASN A 50 -14.86 11.61 -24.86
C ASN A 50 -16.38 11.52 -24.63
N THR A 51 -16.88 11.60 -23.40
CA THR A 51 -18.28 11.33 -22.99
C THR A 51 -19.30 12.45 -23.29
N ASP A 52 -19.08 13.29 -24.31
CA ASP A 52 -20.10 14.26 -24.80
C ASP A 52 -21.29 13.59 -25.55
N LEU A 53 -21.41 12.26 -25.48
CA LEU A 53 -22.45 11.43 -26.11
C LEU A 53 -22.97 10.37 -25.13
N ILE A 54 -23.98 10.74 -24.34
CA ILE A 54 -24.99 9.91 -23.64
C ILE A 54 -24.47 8.62 -22.95
N SER A 55 -24.29 8.64 -21.63
CA SER A 55 -23.80 7.51 -20.82
C SER A 55 -24.81 7.02 -19.76
N ASP A 56 -25.74 6.16 -20.14
CA ASP A 56 -26.60 5.42 -19.21
C ASP A 56 -26.02 4.02 -18.92
N LYS A 57 -24.95 3.95 -18.11
CA LYS A 57 -24.53 2.85 -17.18
C LYS A 57 -23.05 2.99 -16.77
N GLY A 58 -22.73 2.58 -15.54
CA GLY A 58 -21.48 2.85 -14.82
C GLY A 58 -20.20 2.40 -15.53
N ASN A 59 -19.53 3.36 -16.16
CA ASN A 59 -18.23 3.21 -16.82
C ASN A 59 -17.05 3.35 -15.85
N GLY A 60 -17.26 3.31 -14.53
CA GLY A 60 -16.17 3.41 -13.57
C GLY A 60 -15.23 2.22 -13.58
N LEU A 61 -13.95 2.48 -13.36
CA LEU A 61 -12.91 1.46 -13.19
C LEU A 61 -12.80 1.09 -11.70
N ILE A 62 -13.21 -0.13 -11.34
CA ILE A 62 -13.08 -0.67 -9.99
C ILE A 62 -11.98 -1.73 -9.96
N VAL A 63 -10.94 -1.44 -9.16
CA VAL A 63 -9.78 -2.31 -8.99
C VAL A 63 -9.71 -2.81 -7.55
N LEU A 64 -9.64 -4.13 -7.36
CA LEU A 64 -9.37 -4.75 -6.07
C LEU A 64 -7.89 -5.13 -5.97
N LEU A 65 -7.18 -4.54 -5.02
CA LEU A 65 -5.81 -4.92 -4.65
C LEU A 65 -5.86 -5.74 -3.37
N HIS A 66 -5.28 -6.94 -3.38
CA HIS A 66 -5.36 -7.80 -2.22
C HIS A 66 -4.11 -8.61 -1.92
N GLY A 67 -3.87 -8.93 -0.64
CA GLY A 67 -2.68 -9.68 -0.23
C GLY A 67 -2.23 -9.34 1.19
N GLY A 68 -1.08 -9.86 1.61
CA GLY A 68 -0.54 -9.65 2.96
C GLY A 68 -0.27 -8.18 3.31
N PRO A 69 -0.18 -7.81 4.60
CA PRO A 69 0.18 -6.44 4.99
C PRO A 69 1.57 -6.06 4.49
N GLY A 70 1.75 -4.79 4.10
CA GLY A 70 3.06 -4.26 3.70
C GLY A 70 3.54 -4.66 2.30
N THR A 71 2.69 -5.28 1.47
CA THR A 71 3.05 -5.72 0.10
C THR A 71 2.95 -4.64 -0.98
N GLY A 72 2.54 -3.41 -0.64
CA GLY A 72 2.51 -2.29 -1.58
C GLY A 72 1.16 -1.92 -2.17
N LYS A 73 0.05 -2.58 -1.77
CA LYS A 73 -1.31 -2.24 -2.25
C LYS A 73 -1.66 -0.76 -2.19
N THR A 74 -1.43 -0.12 -1.03
CA THR A 74 -1.70 1.32 -0.85
C THR A 74 -0.78 2.18 -1.71
N LEU A 75 0.48 1.75 -1.90
CA LEU A 75 1.43 2.44 -2.75
C LEU A 75 0.98 2.39 -4.22
N THR A 76 0.42 1.27 -4.68
CA THR A 76 -0.17 1.17 -6.02
C THR A 76 -1.31 2.17 -6.22
N ALA A 77 -2.20 2.32 -5.23
CA ALA A 77 -3.28 3.29 -5.30
C ALA A 77 -2.76 4.74 -5.37
N GLU A 78 -1.72 5.04 -4.59
CA GLU A 78 -1.01 6.32 -4.65
C GLU A 78 -0.40 6.54 -6.04
N SER A 79 0.33 5.57 -6.58
CA SER A 79 0.96 5.68 -7.89
C SER A 79 -0.05 5.80 -9.04
N VAL A 80 -1.23 5.18 -8.95
CA VAL A 80 -2.31 5.36 -9.93
C VAL A 80 -2.88 6.78 -9.89
N ALA A 81 -3.04 7.36 -8.70
CA ALA A 81 -3.48 8.75 -8.56
C ALA A 81 -2.47 9.73 -9.17
N GLU A 82 -1.18 9.51 -8.94
CA GLU A 82 -0.10 10.30 -9.56
C GLU A 82 -0.07 10.15 -11.09
N LEU A 83 -0.24 8.93 -11.60
CA LEU A 83 -0.29 8.65 -13.05
C LEU A 83 -1.50 9.32 -13.72
N SER A 84 -2.64 9.31 -13.04
CA SER A 84 -3.90 9.89 -13.54
C SER A 84 -4.03 11.40 -13.34
N GLU A 85 -3.08 12.03 -12.64
CA GLU A 85 -3.13 13.44 -12.23
C GLU A 85 -4.43 13.79 -11.48
N LYS A 86 -4.90 12.84 -10.64
CA LYS A 86 -6.14 12.98 -9.87
C LYS A 86 -5.88 12.95 -8.37
N PRO A 87 -6.63 13.71 -7.57
CA PRO A 87 -6.53 13.65 -6.11
C PRO A 87 -6.95 12.27 -5.58
N LEU A 88 -6.18 11.73 -4.63
CA LEU A 88 -6.49 10.46 -3.97
C LEU A 88 -7.26 10.69 -2.67
N TYR A 89 -8.56 10.39 -2.69
CA TYR A 89 -9.40 10.36 -1.50
C TYR A 89 -9.34 8.98 -0.84
N ARG A 90 -8.93 8.92 0.43
CA ARG A 90 -8.83 7.66 1.19
C ARG A 90 -9.97 7.55 2.19
N VAL A 91 -10.68 6.42 2.13
CA VAL A 91 -11.71 6.03 3.09
C VAL A 91 -11.33 4.67 3.66
N THR A 92 -11.32 4.56 4.97
CA THR A 92 -11.09 3.31 5.71
C THR A 92 -12.39 2.87 6.38
N CYS A 93 -12.54 1.58 6.70
CA CYS A 93 -13.73 1.10 7.40
C CYS A 93 -13.96 1.78 8.76
N GLY A 94 -12.89 2.27 9.41
CA GLY A 94 -13.00 3.06 10.64
C GLY A 94 -13.65 4.43 10.46
N ASP A 95 -13.63 4.97 9.23
CA ASP A 95 -14.21 6.27 8.91
C ASP A 95 -15.72 6.23 8.71
N ILE A 96 -16.26 5.03 8.49
CA ILE A 96 -17.68 4.81 8.20
C ILE A 96 -18.50 4.73 9.50
N GLY A 97 -17.84 4.71 10.67
CA GLY A 97 -18.49 4.66 11.98
C GLY A 97 -19.12 3.31 12.28
N THR A 98 -18.81 2.73 13.44
CA THR A 98 -19.43 1.46 13.89
C THR A 98 -20.20 1.72 15.18
N ASP A 99 -21.42 2.23 15.05
CA ASP A 99 -22.34 2.41 16.18
C ASP A 99 -23.06 1.07 16.50
N PRO A 100 -23.31 0.67 17.77
CA PRO A 100 -23.61 -0.70 18.20
C PRO A 100 -24.88 -1.42 17.69
N GLU A 101 -25.73 -0.80 16.85
CA GLU A 101 -26.86 -1.48 16.17
C GLU A 101 -26.40 -2.26 14.90
N ALA A 102 -25.30 -2.99 15.04
CA ALA A 102 -24.36 -3.28 13.96
C ALA A 102 -24.74 -4.42 12.98
N VAL A 103 -25.93 -5.03 13.07
CA VAL A 103 -26.32 -6.15 12.19
C VAL A 103 -27.23 -5.70 11.04
N GLU A 104 -28.30 -4.95 11.31
CA GLU A 104 -29.13 -4.35 10.25
C GLU A 104 -28.35 -3.29 9.45
N LYS A 105 -27.50 -2.51 10.13
CA LYS A 105 -26.61 -1.54 9.49
C LYS A 105 -25.54 -2.21 8.62
N ARG A 106 -25.08 -3.44 8.93
CA ARG A 106 -24.10 -4.13 8.07
C ARG A 106 -24.70 -4.50 6.72
N ASN A 107 -25.94 -4.97 6.69
CA ASN A 107 -26.63 -5.26 5.43
C ASN A 107 -26.94 -3.96 4.67
N ALA A 108 -27.40 -2.91 5.34
CA ALA A 108 -27.64 -1.61 4.72
C ALA A 108 -26.36 -0.98 4.15
N LEU A 109 -25.24 -1.03 4.87
CA LEU A 109 -23.94 -0.54 4.41
C LEU A 109 -23.43 -1.35 3.22
N VAL A 110 -23.59 -2.67 3.21
CA VAL A 110 -23.26 -3.51 2.06
C VAL A 110 -24.12 -3.13 0.86
N SER A 111 -25.42 -2.93 1.02
CA SER A 111 -26.31 -2.48 -0.06
C SER A 111 -25.93 -1.10 -0.61
N VAL A 112 -25.63 -0.14 0.27
CA VAL A 112 -25.14 1.19 -0.13
C VAL A 112 -23.80 1.08 -0.84
N PHE A 113 -22.89 0.23 -0.35
CA PHE A 113 -21.60 0.02 -0.97
C PHE A 113 -21.73 -0.60 -2.37
N LEU A 114 -22.55 -1.64 -2.52
CA LEU A 114 -22.84 -2.25 -3.83
C LEU A 114 -23.48 -1.25 -4.80
N ARG A 115 -24.33 -0.35 -4.30
CA ARG A 115 -24.89 0.75 -5.09
C ARG A 115 -23.80 1.74 -5.53
N VAL A 116 -22.89 2.12 -4.63
CA VAL A 116 -21.76 2.98 -4.99
C VAL A 116 -20.91 2.30 -6.06
N LEU A 117 -20.58 1.01 -5.92
CA LEU A 117 -19.83 0.27 -6.93
C LEU A 117 -20.56 0.21 -8.29
N GLU A 118 -21.89 0.14 -8.31
CA GLU A 118 -22.65 0.01 -9.56
C GLU A 118 -22.71 1.32 -10.37
N TYR A 119 -22.67 2.46 -9.70
CA TYR A 119 -22.81 3.78 -10.33
C TYR A 119 -21.56 4.66 -10.17
N TYR A 120 -20.44 4.09 -9.71
CA TYR A 120 -19.22 4.86 -9.55
C TYR A 120 -18.75 5.35 -10.92
N ASP A 121 -18.51 6.66 -11.03
CA ASP A 121 -17.99 7.30 -12.22
C ASP A 121 -16.58 7.81 -11.90
N GLY A 122 -15.57 7.10 -12.41
CA GLY A 122 -14.15 7.36 -12.14
C GLY A 122 -13.36 6.10 -11.79
N ILE A 123 -12.21 6.26 -11.11
CA ILE A 123 -11.35 5.16 -10.65
C ILE A 123 -11.57 4.90 -9.15
N LEU A 124 -11.97 3.68 -8.79
CA LEU A 124 -12.12 3.22 -7.41
C LEU A 124 -11.15 2.08 -7.13
N ILE A 125 -10.28 2.26 -6.14
CA ILE A 125 -9.32 1.24 -5.73
C ILE A 125 -9.67 0.73 -4.34
N LEU A 126 -9.96 -0.56 -4.26
CA LEU A 126 -10.28 -1.28 -3.02
C LEU A 126 -9.05 -2.04 -2.56
N THR A 127 -8.66 -1.91 -1.29
CA THR A 127 -7.54 -2.67 -0.73
C THR A 127 -8.02 -3.62 0.35
N SER A 128 -7.70 -4.91 0.26
CA SER A 128 -8.05 -5.89 1.30
C SER A 128 -6.90 -6.82 1.67
N ASN A 129 -6.81 -7.16 2.95
CA ASN A 129 -5.95 -8.25 3.44
C ASN A 129 -6.74 -9.56 3.63
N ARG A 130 -8.06 -9.54 3.38
CA ARG A 130 -9.00 -10.66 3.60
C ARG A 130 -9.97 -10.75 2.42
N VAL A 131 -9.65 -11.56 1.42
CA VAL A 131 -10.45 -11.69 0.19
C VAL A 131 -11.46 -12.82 0.23
N GLY A 132 -11.24 -13.82 1.10
CA GLY A 132 -12.13 -14.97 1.25
C GLY A 132 -13.55 -14.62 1.70
N THR A 133 -13.81 -13.35 2.04
CA THR A 133 -15.10 -12.87 2.54
C THR A 133 -15.96 -12.15 1.49
N PHE A 134 -15.51 -12.01 0.23
CA PHE A 134 -16.31 -11.34 -0.81
C PHE A 134 -17.30 -12.30 -1.49
N ASP A 135 -18.56 -11.87 -1.55
CA ASP A 135 -19.63 -12.57 -2.25
C ASP A 135 -19.55 -12.40 -3.78
N GLU A 136 -20.41 -13.11 -4.51
CA GLU A 136 -20.47 -13.08 -5.97
C GLU A 136 -20.94 -11.71 -6.51
N ALA A 137 -21.87 -11.05 -5.82
CA ALA A 137 -22.41 -9.75 -6.20
C ALA A 137 -21.37 -8.63 -6.14
N PHE A 138 -20.44 -8.71 -5.20
CA PHE A 138 -19.30 -7.81 -5.09
C PHE A 138 -18.28 -8.08 -6.20
N LYS A 139 -17.94 -9.36 -6.42
CA LYS A 139 -16.97 -9.76 -7.45
C LYS A 139 -17.40 -9.37 -8.86
N SER A 140 -18.69 -9.46 -9.17
CA SER A 140 -19.22 -9.10 -10.50
C SER A 140 -19.07 -7.62 -10.86
N ARG A 141 -18.82 -6.75 -9.86
CA ARG A 141 -18.60 -5.30 -10.03
C ARG A 141 -17.12 -4.90 -10.04
N ILE A 142 -16.20 -5.86 -9.89
CA ILE A 142 -14.76 -5.61 -9.95
C ILE A 142 -14.26 -5.93 -11.36
N GLN A 143 -13.74 -4.93 -12.08
CA GLN A 143 -13.16 -5.14 -13.41
C GLN A 143 -11.76 -5.73 -13.34
N LEU A 144 -10.98 -5.42 -12.29
CA LEU A 144 -9.64 -5.96 -12.10
C LEU A 144 -9.39 -6.35 -10.65
N SER A 145 -8.94 -7.60 -10.42
CA SER A 145 -8.49 -8.06 -9.12
C SER A 145 -7.01 -8.47 -9.18
N LEU A 146 -6.16 -7.78 -8.42
CA LEU A 146 -4.71 -8.02 -8.37
C LEU A 146 -4.29 -8.59 -7.01
N ARG A 147 -3.64 -9.74 -7.07
CA ARG A 147 -3.05 -10.41 -5.91
C ARG A 147 -1.60 -9.97 -5.72
N TYR A 148 -1.32 -9.42 -4.55
CA TYR A 148 0.01 -9.07 -4.06
C TYR A 148 0.54 -10.19 -3.17
N GLU A 149 1.52 -10.91 -3.68
CA GLU A 149 2.23 -11.94 -2.94
C GLU A 149 3.36 -11.34 -2.09
N ASN A 150 4.02 -12.20 -1.30
CA ASN A 150 5.22 -11.78 -0.58
C ASN A 150 6.34 -11.49 -1.58
N LEU A 151 7.12 -10.45 -1.31
CA LEU A 151 8.22 -10.04 -2.18
C LEU A 151 9.24 -11.17 -2.30
N THR A 152 9.57 -11.54 -3.53
CA THR A 152 10.71 -12.42 -3.83
C THR A 152 12.03 -11.72 -3.52
N ARG A 153 13.13 -12.46 -3.39
CA ARG A 153 14.46 -11.86 -3.16
C ARG A 153 14.85 -10.81 -4.21
N PRO A 154 14.66 -11.05 -5.53
CA PRO A 154 14.91 -10.02 -6.55
C PRO A 154 14.04 -8.77 -6.37
N GLN A 155 12.76 -8.94 -6.02
CA GLN A 155 11.87 -7.80 -5.74
C GLN A 155 12.30 -7.04 -4.49
N ARG A 156 12.72 -7.72 -3.42
CA ARG A 156 13.26 -7.06 -2.22
C ARG A 156 14.52 -6.25 -2.53
N LEU A 157 15.40 -6.79 -3.39
CA LEU A 157 16.57 -6.05 -3.85
C LEU A 157 16.15 -4.74 -4.55
N GLN A 158 15.18 -4.80 -5.46
CA GLN A 158 14.64 -3.60 -6.11
C GLN A 158 14.02 -2.61 -5.10
N VAL A 159 13.29 -3.11 -4.10
CA VAL A 159 12.74 -2.25 -3.04
C VAL A 159 13.85 -1.56 -2.24
N TRP A 160 14.91 -2.28 -1.88
CA TRP A 160 16.08 -1.70 -1.20
C TRP A 160 16.75 -0.62 -2.05
N GLU A 161 17.05 -0.91 -3.32
CA GLU A 161 17.63 0.07 -4.24
C GLU A 161 16.75 1.31 -4.38
N ASN A 162 15.42 1.15 -4.49
CA ASN A 162 14.49 2.28 -4.54
C ASN A 162 14.55 3.15 -3.28
N PHE A 163 14.73 2.56 -2.10
CA PHE A 163 14.90 3.34 -0.87
C PHE A 163 16.28 4.00 -0.79
N ILE A 164 17.36 3.31 -1.16
CA ILE A 164 18.73 3.84 -1.13
C ILE A 164 18.88 5.01 -2.11
N ASN A 165 18.41 4.87 -3.35
CA ASN A 165 18.40 5.95 -4.34
C ASN A 165 17.61 7.18 -3.85
N ARG A 166 16.56 6.97 -3.03
CA ARG A 166 15.83 8.08 -2.42
C ARG A 166 16.61 8.73 -1.29
N LEU A 167 17.41 7.97 -0.53
CA LEU A 167 18.23 8.50 0.55
C LEU A 167 19.32 9.44 0.02
N GLU A 168 19.89 9.16 -1.14
CA GLU A 168 20.88 10.04 -1.81
C GLU A 168 20.38 11.48 -1.97
N ASN A 169 19.09 11.66 -2.30
CA ASN A 169 18.52 12.99 -2.48
C ASN A 169 18.34 13.77 -1.16
N PHE A 170 18.49 13.12 -0.01
CA PHE A 170 18.30 13.70 1.33
C PHE A 170 19.53 13.47 2.23
N ASP A 171 20.67 13.08 1.65
CA ASP A 171 21.88 12.84 2.42
C ASP A 171 22.63 14.15 2.65
N ASP A 172 22.73 14.54 3.92
CA ASP A 172 23.54 15.67 4.39
C ASP A 172 24.94 15.20 4.84
N GLY A 173 25.40 14.02 4.40
CA GLY A 173 26.63 13.35 4.85
C GLY A 173 26.45 12.52 6.12
N GLU A 174 25.21 12.16 6.45
CA GLU A 174 24.86 11.38 7.64
C GLU A 174 24.75 9.87 7.35
N ILE A 175 24.99 9.44 6.12
CA ILE A 175 24.77 8.07 5.67
C ILE A 175 26.00 7.57 4.89
N ASP A 176 26.54 6.42 5.28
CA ASP A 176 27.56 5.71 4.49
C ASP A 176 26.87 4.90 3.39
N LEU A 177 26.50 5.60 2.30
CA LEU A 177 25.77 5.02 1.18
C LEU A 177 26.60 3.99 0.41
N ASP A 178 27.91 4.19 0.32
CA ASP A 178 28.82 3.27 -0.38
C ASP A 178 28.85 1.91 0.32
N ASP A 179 28.97 1.90 1.66
CA ASP A 179 28.91 0.68 2.46
C ASP A 179 27.55 -0.02 2.32
N ILE A 180 26.44 0.73 2.38
CA ILE A 180 25.09 0.15 2.25
C ILE A 180 24.88 -0.45 0.86
N ARG A 181 25.29 0.26 -0.21
CA ARG A 181 25.17 -0.20 -1.61
C ARG A 181 25.98 -1.46 -1.86
N ALA A 182 27.16 -1.59 -1.26
CA ALA A 182 27.98 -2.80 -1.36
C ALA A 182 27.26 -4.04 -0.79
N HIS A 183 26.41 -3.86 0.22
CA HIS A 183 25.74 -4.94 0.94
C HIS A 183 24.23 -5.10 0.61
N THR A 184 23.69 -4.39 -0.39
CA THR A 184 22.24 -4.46 -0.71
C THR A 184 21.76 -5.89 -1.02
N LYS A 185 22.60 -6.71 -1.64
CA LYS A 185 22.27 -8.12 -1.96
C LYS A 185 22.11 -9.01 -0.73
N GLU A 186 22.78 -8.66 0.36
CA GLU A 186 22.69 -9.33 1.67
C GLU A 186 21.44 -8.84 2.41
N LEU A 187 21.20 -7.52 2.41
CA LEU A 187 19.97 -6.93 2.94
C LEU A 187 18.70 -7.51 2.28
N ALA A 188 18.75 -7.79 0.98
CA ALA A 188 17.64 -8.42 0.26
C ALA A 188 17.40 -9.89 0.64
N ALA A 189 18.37 -10.57 1.28
CA ALA A 189 18.22 -11.95 1.71
C ALA A 189 17.21 -12.10 2.86
N TYR A 190 17.11 -11.09 3.74
CA TYR A 190 16.13 -11.06 4.81
C TYR A 190 14.69 -11.08 4.26
N ASN A 191 13.84 -11.95 4.80
CA ASN A 191 12.45 -12.09 4.38
C ASN A 191 11.58 -10.96 4.94
N MET A 192 11.63 -9.80 4.28
CA MET A 192 10.98 -8.57 4.73
C MET A 192 10.03 -8.02 3.65
N ASN A 193 8.89 -7.46 4.08
CA ASN A 193 8.02 -6.69 3.20
C ASN A 193 8.50 -5.23 3.09
N GLY A 194 7.92 -4.45 2.17
CA GLY A 194 8.33 -3.06 1.95
C GLY A 194 8.17 -2.16 3.19
N ARG A 195 7.17 -2.43 4.05
CA ARG A 195 7.00 -1.71 5.33
C ARG A 195 8.13 -2.03 6.30
N HIS A 196 8.52 -3.30 6.41
CA HIS A 196 9.62 -3.72 7.28
C HIS A 196 10.95 -3.10 6.83
N ILE A 197 11.23 -3.08 5.52
CA ILE A 197 12.42 -2.45 4.94
C ILE A 197 12.47 -0.96 5.30
N ARG A 198 11.37 -0.22 5.03
CA ARG A 198 11.26 1.20 5.39
C ARG A 198 11.48 1.45 6.88
N ASN A 199 10.90 0.62 7.73
CA ASN A 199 11.03 0.74 9.18
C ASN A 199 12.49 0.50 9.61
N ALA A 200 13.16 -0.50 9.06
CA ALA A 200 14.57 -0.77 9.36
C ALA A 200 15.46 0.43 9.01
N ILE A 201 15.30 1.02 7.83
CA ILE A 201 16.02 2.23 7.41
C ILE A 201 15.73 3.39 8.36
N THR A 202 14.45 3.65 8.66
CA THR A 202 14.06 4.79 9.49
C THR A 202 14.65 4.67 10.90
N THR A 203 14.57 3.47 11.50
CA THR A 203 15.11 3.20 12.84
C THR A 203 16.64 3.25 12.85
N ALA A 204 17.31 2.70 11.83
CA ALA A 204 18.77 2.75 11.73
C ALA A 204 19.27 4.20 11.62
N ARG A 205 18.58 5.04 10.84
CA ARG A 205 18.89 6.48 10.76
C ARG A 205 18.74 7.18 12.10
N GLN A 206 17.67 6.89 12.85
CA GLN A 206 17.46 7.45 14.19
C GLN A 206 18.57 7.03 15.16
N LEU A 207 18.97 5.76 15.11
CA LEU A 207 20.04 5.22 15.93
C LEU A 207 21.40 5.87 15.60
N ALA A 208 21.72 6.01 14.31
CA ALA A 208 22.96 6.64 13.84
C ALA A 208 23.03 8.12 14.26
N ARG A 209 21.94 8.87 14.09
CA ARG A 209 21.82 10.26 14.56
C ARG A 209 22.01 10.38 16.06
N TYR A 210 21.44 9.48 16.85
CA TYR A 210 21.65 9.45 18.30
C TYR A 210 23.11 9.19 18.66
N LYS A 211 23.78 8.28 17.94
CA LYS A 211 25.21 8.00 18.10
C LYS A 211 26.13 9.09 17.55
N LYS A 212 25.58 10.07 16.81
CA LYS A 212 26.33 11.11 16.07
C LYS A 212 27.37 10.51 15.12
N ALA A 213 27.01 9.41 14.45
CA ALA A 213 27.85 8.73 13.48
C ALA A 213 27.04 8.50 12.19
N PRO A 214 27.71 8.40 11.02
CA PRO A 214 27.02 8.04 9.79
C PRO A 214 26.34 6.68 9.90
N MET A 215 25.14 6.54 9.35
CA MET A 215 24.44 5.26 9.29
C MET A 215 25.17 4.33 8.31
N SER A 216 25.57 3.14 8.77
CA SER A 216 26.22 2.11 7.95
C SER A 216 25.36 0.84 7.81
N TYR A 217 25.84 -0.11 7.02
CA TYR A 217 25.26 -1.46 6.90
C TYR A 217 25.14 -2.14 8.28
N ALA A 218 26.12 -1.94 9.17
CA ALA A 218 26.13 -2.55 10.49
C ALA A 218 24.92 -2.10 11.35
N ASP A 219 24.52 -0.83 11.26
CA ASP A 219 23.34 -0.32 11.96
C ASP A 219 22.04 -0.93 11.40
N LEU A 220 21.94 -1.09 10.07
CA LEU A 220 20.80 -1.76 9.43
C LEU A 220 20.67 -3.21 9.90
N VAL A 221 21.76 -3.98 9.86
CA VAL A 221 21.78 -5.38 10.33
C VAL A 221 21.40 -5.47 11.80
N HIS A 222 21.93 -4.57 12.64
CA HIS A 222 21.57 -4.53 14.05
C HIS A 222 20.06 -4.33 14.25
N VAL A 223 19.47 -3.35 13.57
CA VAL A 223 18.03 -3.05 13.65
C VAL A 223 17.19 -4.21 13.13
N ILE A 224 17.55 -4.80 11.99
CA ILE A 224 16.85 -5.95 11.41
C ILE A 224 16.86 -7.13 12.39
N ASN A 225 18.01 -7.43 13.00
CA ASN A 225 18.14 -8.52 13.96
C ASN A 225 17.33 -8.26 15.23
N VAL A 226 17.31 -7.03 15.75
CA VAL A 226 16.53 -6.68 16.94
C VAL A 226 15.03 -6.77 16.65
N ALA A 227 14.56 -6.21 15.53
CA ALA A 227 13.15 -6.29 15.13
C ALA A 227 12.71 -7.73 14.84
N GLY A 228 13.58 -8.52 14.20
CA GLY A 228 13.31 -9.91 13.86
C GLY A 228 13.19 -10.85 15.07
N LYS A 229 13.69 -10.47 16.25
CA LYS A 229 13.50 -11.26 17.49
C LYS A 229 12.02 -11.42 17.83
N PHE A 230 11.20 -10.40 17.58
CA PHE A 230 9.76 -10.46 17.82
C PHE A 230 9.05 -11.40 16.84
N ASP A 231 9.40 -11.33 15.55
CA ASP A 231 8.84 -12.24 14.54
C ASP A 231 9.21 -13.70 14.84
N LYS A 232 10.46 -13.95 15.27
CA LYS A 232 10.92 -15.27 15.71
C LYS A 232 10.14 -15.76 16.94
N TYR A 233 9.92 -14.90 17.93
CA TYR A 233 9.11 -15.21 19.11
C TYR A 233 7.66 -15.56 18.73
N LEU A 234 7.03 -14.82 17.82
CA LEU A 234 5.68 -15.13 17.33
C LEU A 234 5.64 -16.49 16.62
N LEU A 235 6.63 -16.80 15.78
CA LEU A 235 6.72 -18.10 15.12
C LEU A 235 6.88 -19.24 16.13
N GLU A 236 7.68 -19.07 17.17
CA GLU A 236 7.85 -20.06 18.25
C GLU A 236 6.55 -20.24 19.05
N MET A 237 5.82 -19.16 19.35
CA MET A 237 4.52 -19.20 20.02
C MET A 237 3.45 -19.89 19.18
N HIS A 238 3.39 -19.61 17.87
CA HIS A 238 2.43 -20.24 16.96
C HIS A 238 2.78 -21.71 16.64
N ALA A 239 4.08 -22.06 16.59
CA ALA A 239 4.52 -23.45 16.41
C ALA A 239 4.23 -24.35 17.62
N GLY A 240 4.06 -23.76 18.82
CA GLY A 240 3.64 -24.48 20.03
C GLY A 240 2.12 -24.70 20.15
N VAL A 241 1.31 -24.10 19.28
CA VAL A 241 -0.14 -24.30 19.24
C VAL A 241 -0.44 -25.21 18.05
N SER A 242 -0.81 -26.47 18.33
CA SER A 242 -1.30 -27.38 17.30
C SER A 242 -2.44 -26.73 16.51
N GLU A 243 -2.52 -27.02 15.20
CA GLU A 243 -3.53 -26.44 14.27
C GLU A 243 -4.98 -26.61 14.76
N ASP A 244 -5.24 -27.55 15.68
CA ASP A 244 -6.56 -27.75 16.31
C ASP A 244 -6.96 -26.68 17.35
N GLY A 245 -6.01 -25.89 17.87
CA GLY A 245 -6.28 -24.83 18.85
C GLY A 245 -6.71 -23.50 18.23
N LEU A 246 -6.12 -23.14 17.08
CA LEU A 246 -6.36 -21.85 16.41
C LEU A 246 -7.72 -21.78 15.70
N ALA A 247 -8.32 -22.92 15.34
CA ALA A 247 -9.67 -22.97 14.78
C ALA A 247 -10.77 -22.65 15.80
N ARG A 248 -10.50 -22.78 17.11
CA ARG A 248 -11.47 -22.50 18.19
C ARG A 248 -11.43 -21.07 18.71
N GLU A 249 -10.35 -20.32 18.48
CA GLU A 249 -10.24 -18.93 18.95
C GLU A 249 -10.70 -17.91 17.90
N TYR A 250 -10.78 -18.30 16.62
CA TYR A 250 -11.33 -17.47 15.53
C TYR A 250 -12.75 -17.86 15.09
N ALA A 251 -13.35 -18.87 15.72
CA ALA A 251 -14.79 -19.13 15.66
C ALA A 251 -15.40 -18.74 17.01
N ILE A 252 -16.23 -17.68 17.00
CA ILE A 252 -16.95 -17.03 18.12
C ILE A 252 -16.23 -15.78 18.68
N ARG A 253 -16.39 -14.65 17.99
CA ARG A 253 -17.26 -13.54 18.41
C ARG A 253 -17.42 -12.53 17.27
#